data_AF-A0A260SWQ3-F1
#
_entry.id   AF-A0A260SWQ3-F1
#
_cell.length_a   1.000
_cell.length_b   1.000
_cell.length_c   1.000
_cell.angle_alpha   90.00
_cell.angle_beta   90.00
_cell.angle_gamma   90.00
#
_symmetry.space_group_name_H-M   'P 1'
#
loop_
_entity.id
_entity.type
_entity.pdbx_description
1 polymer ?
#
loop_
_entity_poly.entity_id
_entity_poly.type
_entity_poly.pdbx_seq_one_letter_code
_entity_poly.pdbx_strand_id
1 'polypeptide(L)'
;MPDSRRSPNSRQTRAREEFVDAAIRVIDADGPNPSMNAIAREAGSTKPRLYRQFSDKSDLLSALGERMADEVYQLAVADFNFLLDAPSSALRHALRGYSNVVDRHPNVFRVLAQSRSWTEDSSSGAFDIGRDVARRFAGVATSVLQSVGLENDGVEFTSRAAVGAIVATTDLWLEEESETMDIDRFVDQLTDLIGGLLRAFLERTGVEIDPEEPVFVILAKLKQ
;
A
#
# COMPACT_ATOMS: atom_id res chain seq x y z
N MET A 1 -19.88 -20.10 -34.02
CA MET A 1 -19.12 -20.31 -32.78
C MET A 1 -17.64 -20.33 -33.13
N PRO A 2 -16.88 -19.23 -32.95
CA PRO A 2 -15.43 -19.28 -33.06
C PRO A 2 -14.76 -19.23 -31.69
N ASP A 3 -13.81 -20.13 -31.54
CA ASP A 3 -12.93 -20.37 -30.40
C ASP A 3 -11.96 -19.18 -30.19
N SER A 4 -12.13 -18.48 -29.07
CA SER A 4 -11.30 -17.34 -28.68
C SER A 4 -9.93 -17.82 -28.21
N ARG A 5 -8.95 -17.80 -29.11
CA ARG A 5 -7.52 -17.94 -28.79
C ARG A 5 -7.12 -16.89 -27.74
N ARG A 6 -7.02 -17.30 -26.48
CA ARG A 6 -6.45 -16.49 -25.38
C ARG A 6 -5.00 -16.11 -25.73
N SER A 7 -4.72 -14.80 -25.77
CA SER A 7 -3.41 -14.25 -26.09
C SER A 7 -2.33 -14.73 -25.10
N PRO A 8 -1.07 -14.92 -25.53
CA PRO A 8 0.02 -15.36 -24.64
C PRO A 8 0.19 -14.49 -23.39
N ASN A 9 0.02 -13.16 -23.51
CA ASN A 9 0.05 -12.23 -22.38
C ASN A 9 -1.01 -12.55 -21.32
N SER A 10 -2.26 -12.81 -21.71
CA SER A 10 -3.34 -13.11 -20.75
C SER A 10 -3.10 -14.40 -19.95
N ARG A 11 -2.41 -15.38 -20.55
CA ARG A 11 -2.03 -16.63 -19.86
C ARG A 11 -0.85 -16.44 -18.92
N GLN A 12 0.09 -15.56 -19.27
CA GLN A 12 1.24 -15.25 -18.43
C GLN A 12 0.83 -14.44 -17.19
N THR A 13 -0.01 -13.41 -17.36
CA THR A 13 -0.54 -12.62 -16.25
C THR A 13 -1.31 -13.49 -15.26
N ARG A 14 -2.22 -14.35 -15.73
CA ARG A 14 -2.98 -15.26 -14.85
C ARG A 14 -2.08 -16.25 -14.10
N ALA A 15 -1.07 -16.80 -14.77
CA ALA A 15 -0.12 -17.71 -14.11
C ALA A 15 0.69 -17.00 -13.03
N ARG A 16 1.04 -15.73 -13.25
CA ARG A 16 1.74 -14.91 -12.26
C ARG A 16 0.85 -14.63 -11.05
N GLU A 17 -0.41 -14.24 -11.27
CA GLU A 17 -1.41 -14.06 -10.20
C GLU A 17 -1.64 -15.34 -9.39
N GLU A 18 -1.77 -16.50 -10.04
CA GLU A 18 -1.92 -17.82 -9.37
C GLU A 18 -0.80 -18.08 -8.36
N PHE A 19 0.45 -17.76 -8.74
CA PHE A 19 1.60 -17.93 -7.85
C PHE A 19 1.66 -16.89 -6.73
N VAL A 20 1.22 -15.65 -6.97
CA VAL A 20 1.11 -14.62 -5.92
C VAL A 20 0.09 -15.07 -4.88
N ASP A 21 -1.08 -15.54 -5.31
CA ASP A 21 -2.13 -15.99 -4.40
C ASP A 21 -1.71 -17.21 -3.59
N ALA A 22 -1.00 -18.14 -4.23
CA ALA A 22 -0.39 -19.28 -3.54
C ALA A 22 0.68 -18.84 -2.53
N ALA A 23 1.49 -17.84 -2.87
CA ALA A 23 2.50 -17.30 -1.97
C ALA A 23 1.88 -16.65 -0.74
N ILE A 24 0.82 -15.86 -0.89
CA ILE A 24 0.06 -15.29 0.23
C ILE A 24 -0.43 -16.38 1.16
N ARG A 25 -1.11 -17.41 0.62
CA ARG A 25 -1.61 -18.53 1.44
C ARG A 25 -0.51 -19.28 2.20
N VAL A 26 0.63 -19.53 1.55
CA VAL A 26 1.78 -20.17 2.21
C VAL A 26 2.34 -19.27 3.31
N ILE A 27 2.48 -17.96 3.08
CA ILE A 27 3.02 -17.02 4.07
C ILE A 27 2.09 -16.90 5.27
N ASP A 28 0.78 -16.80 5.03
CA ASP A 28 -0.22 -16.71 6.10
C ASP A 28 -0.18 -17.97 6.99
N ALA A 29 -0.04 -19.16 6.39
CA ALA A 29 -0.03 -20.42 7.10
C ALA A 29 1.32 -20.77 7.77
N ASP A 30 2.43 -20.61 7.05
CA ASP A 30 3.75 -21.12 7.44
C ASP A 30 4.67 -20.03 8.03
N GLY A 31 4.24 -18.76 8.00
CA GLY A 31 5.02 -17.62 8.49
C GLY A 31 5.84 -16.89 7.42
N PRO A 32 6.64 -15.88 7.82
CA PRO A 32 7.20 -14.87 6.91
C PRO A 32 8.36 -15.36 6.01
N ASN A 33 8.72 -16.64 6.04
CA ASN A 33 9.82 -17.18 5.25
C ASN A 33 9.36 -18.33 4.33
N PRO A 34 8.59 -18.02 3.28
CA PRO A 34 7.99 -19.05 2.44
C PRO A 34 9.05 -19.76 1.59
N SER A 35 8.93 -21.09 1.48
CA SER A 35 9.76 -21.86 0.56
C SER A 35 9.20 -21.77 -0.86
N MET A 36 10.04 -21.51 -1.87
CA MET A 36 9.64 -21.58 -3.28
C MET A 36 9.04 -22.94 -3.68
N ASN A 37 9.45 -24.03 -2.99
CA ASN A 37 8.83 -25.34 -3.14
C ASN A 37 7.38 -25.36 -2.65
N ALA A 38 7.13 -24.78 -1.47
CA ALA A 38 5.80 -24.72 -0.89
C ALA A 38 4.87 -23.89 -1.76
N ILE A 39 5.33 -22.73 -2.25
CA ILE A 39 4.56 -21.87 -3.16
C ILE A 39 4.20 -22.61 -4.45
N ALA A 40 5.16 -23.29 -5.09
CA ALA A 40 4.89 -24.03 -6.32
C ALA A 40 3.86 -25.15 -6.10
N ARG A 41 3.98 -25.88 -4.98
CA ARG A 41 3.04 -26.93 -4.60
C ARG A 41 1.65 -26.38 -4.33
N GLU A 42 1.56 -25.27 -3.58
CA GLU A 42 0.31 -24.58 -3.27
C GLU A 42 -0.38 -24.04 -4.54
N ALA A 43 0.39 -23.58 -5.51
CA ALA A 43 -0.12 -23.17 -6.82
C ALA A 43 -0.50 -24.34 -7.75
N GLY A 44 -0.37 -25.60 -7.29
CA GLY A 44 -0.61 -26.78 -8.13
C GLY A 44 0.32 -26.84 -9.36
N SER A 45 1.54 -26.31 -9.22
CA SER A 45 2.44 -26.03 -10.33
C SER A 45 3.87 -26.50 -10.03
N THR A 46 4.79 -26.34 -10.98
CA THR A 46 6.17 -26.80 -10.83
C THR A 46 7.12 -25.64 -10.56
N LYS A 47 8.21 -25.92 -9.84
CA LYS A 47 9.30 -24.95 -9.61
C LYS A 47 9.80 -24.27 -10.90
N PRO A 48 10.09 -25.02 -12.00
CA PRO A 48 10.49 -24.39 -13.25
C PRO A 48 9.45 -23.42 -13.84
N ARG A 49 8.15 -23.70 -13.69
CA ARG A 49 7.10 -22.77 -14.15
C ARG A 49 7.07 -21.50 -13.29
N LEU A 50 7.32 -21.62 -11.99
CA LEU A 50 7.43 -20.48 -11.07
C LEU A 50 8.62 -19.58 -11.45
N TYR A 51 9.81 -20.14 -11.62
CA TYR A 51 11.01 -19.37 -12.04
C TYR A 51 10.89 -18.76 -13.45
N ARG A 52 9.96 -19.23 -14.28
CA ARG A 52 9.63 -18.56 -15.56
C ARG A 52 8.73 -17.34 -15.38
N GLN A 53 7.97 -17.27 -14.28
CA GLN A 53 7.11 -16.11 -13.99
C GLN A 53 7.84 -15.04 -13.18
N PHE A 54 8.80 -15.44 -12.33
CA PHE A 54 9.55 -14.51 -11.47
C PHE A 54 11.05 -14.66 -11.69
N SER A 55 11.71 -13.53 -11.97
CA SER A 55 13.15 -13.49 -12.23
C SER A 55 13.95 -13.87 -10.99
N ASP A 56 13.51 -13.43 -9.82
CA ASP A 56 14.12 -13.69 -8.52
C ASP A 56 13.10 -13.53 -7.37
N LYS A 57 13.57 -13.62 -6.12
CA LYS A 57 12.74 -13.44 -4.92
C LYS A 57 12.20 -11.99 -4.82
N SER A 58 12.96 -10.99 -5.26
CA SER A 58 12.54 -9.59 -5.20
C SER A 58 11.35 -9.30 -6.12
N ASP A 59 11.34 -9.90 -7.32
CA ASP A 59 10.23 -9.80 -8.27
C ASP A 59 8.92 -10.40 -7.72
N LEU A 60 9.03 -11.51 -6.96
CA LEU A 60 7.88 -12.09 -6.24
C LEU A 60 7.41 -11.17 -5.10
N LEU A 61 8.34 -10.59 -4.33
CA LEU A 61 8.00 -9.66 -3.23
C LEU A 61 7.34 -8.39 -3.75
N SER A 62 7.79 -7.85 -4.88
CA SER A 62 7.13 -6.73 -5.56
C SER A 62 5.70 -7.08 -5.96
N ALA A 63 5.48 -8.25 -6.56
CA ALA A 63 4.14 -8.70 -6.94
C ALA A 63 3.22 -8.93 -5.72
N LEU A 64 3.77 -9.42 -4.60
CA LEU A 64 3.05 -9.51 -3.33
C LEU A 64 2.65 -8.12 -2.82
N GLY A 65 3.57 -7.15 -2.84
CA GLY A 65 3.30 -5.78 -2.45
C GLY A 65 2.23 -5.11 -3.30
N GLU A 66 2.25 -5.31 -4.62
CA GLU A 66 1.22 -4.84 -5.54
C GLU A 66 -0.14 -5.45 -5.22
N ARG A 67 -0.21 -6.77 -4.98
CA ARG A 67 -1.46 -7.43 -4.60
C ARG A 67 -2.04 -6.89 -3.29
N MET A 68 -1.21 -6.66 -2.28
CA MET A 68 -1.64 -6.06 -1.02
C MET A 68 -2.10 -4.61 -1.21
N ALA A 69 -1.40 -3.82 -2.02
CA ALA A 69 -1.82 -2.45 -2.35
C ALA A 69 -3.18 -2.43 -3.07
N ASP A 70 -3.43 -3.38 -3.98
CA ASP A 70 -4.73 -3.52 -4.65
C ASP A 70 -5.84 -3.87 -3.66
N GLU A 71 -5.60 -4.79 -2.72
CA GLU A 71 -6.59 -5.13 -1.69
C GLU A 71 -6.87 -3.94 -0.76
N VAL A 72 -5.83 -3.23 -0.34
CA VAL A 72 -5.97 -1.99 0.43
C VAL A 72 -6.83 -0.99 -0.35
N TYR A 73 -6.55 -0.79 -1.64
CA TYR A 73 -7.34 0.12 -2.48
C TYR A 73 -8.82 -0.28 -2.53
N GLN A 74 -9.12 -1.58 -2.70
CA GLN A 74 -10.51 -2.06 -2.71
C GLN A 74 -11.24 -1.80 -1.39
N LEU A 75 -10.58 -1.98 -0.24
CA LEU A 75 -11.20 -1.80 1.07
C LEU A 75 -11.23 -0.34 1.54
N ALA A 76 -10.25 0.47 1.11
CA ALA A 76 -10.03 1.82 1.61
C ALA A 76 -10.61 2.91 0.70
N VAL A 77 -10.77 2.64 -0.59
CA VAL A 77 -11.06 3.67 -1.60
C VAL A 77 -12.33 3.38 -2.40
N ALA A 78 -12.72 2.11 -2.58
CA ALA A 78 -13.85 1.77 -3.46
C ALA A 78 -15.20 2.29 -2.96
N ASP A 79 -15.38 2.38 -1.64
CA ASP A 79 -16.65 2.75 -1.00
C ASP A 79 -16.71 4.20 -0.50
N PHE A 80 -15.62 4.98 -0.65
CA PHE A 80 -15.51 6.30 -0.03
C PHE A 80 -15.68 7.45 -1.02
N ASN A 81 -16.56 8.41 -0.71
CA ASN A 81 -16.78 9.58 -1.55
C ASN A 81 -15.95 10.77 -1.05
N PHE A 82 -14.70 10.83 -1.51
CA PHE A 82 -13.73 11.88 -1.18
C PHE A 82 -14.23 13.32 -1.38
N LEU A 83 -15.27 13.55 -2.17
CA LEU A 83 -15.82 14.90 -2.35
C LEU A 83 -16.82 15.28 -1.27
N LEU A 84 -17.59 14.32 -0.75
CA LEU A 84 -18.71 14.59 0.16
C LEU A 84 -18.33 14.50 1.63
N ASP A 85 -17.28 13.76 1.94
CA ASP A 85 -16.86 13.52 3.31
C ASP A 85 -15.74 14.45 3.76
N ALA A 86 -15.61 14.61 5.08
CA ALA A 86 -14.55 15.40 5.70
C ALA A 86 -13.17 14.74 5.51
N PRO A 87 -12.08 15.50 5.29
CA PRO A 87 -10.71 14.98 5.14
C PRO A 87 -10.28 14.04 6.25
N SER A 88 -10.62 14.35 7.51
CA SER A 88 -10.28 13.51 8.67
C SER A 88 -10.97 12.15 8.62
N SER A 89 -12.26 12.14 8.27
CA SER A 89 -13.07 10.93 8.10
C SER A 89 -12.57 10.08 6.93
N ALA A 90 -12.18 10.72 5.83
CA ALA A 90 -11.58 10.05 4.67
C ALA A 90 -10.28 9.35 5.01
N LEU A 91 -9.38 10.07 5.69
CA LEU A 91 -8.11 9.51 6.13
C LEU A 91 -8.33 8.34 7.08
N ARG A 92 -9.20 8.49 8.08
CA ARG A 92 -9.52 7.44 9.04
C ARG A 92 -10.11 6.19 8.37
N HIS A 93 -11.02 6.37 7.42
CA HIS A 93 -11.61 5.27 6.66
C HIS A 93 -10.54 4.52 5.86
N ALA A 94 -9.68 5.26 5.14
CA ALA A 94 -8.62 4.67 4.34
C ALA A 94 -7.61 3.90 5.19
N LEU A 95 -7.21 4.47 6.34
CA LEU A 95 -6.30 3.83 7.27
C LEU A 95 -6.94 2.60 7.95
N ARG A 96 -8.24 2.62 8.25
CA ARG A 96 -8.95 1.42 8.73
C ARG A 96 -8.99 0.33 7.67
N GLY A 97 -9.23 0.67 6.41
CA GLY A 97 -9.14 -0.26 5.29
C GLY A 97 -7.76 -0.92 5.20
N TYR A 98 -6.70 -0.11 5.28
CA TYR A 98 -5.32 -0.59 5.36
C TYR A 98 -5.08 -1.53 6.54
N SER A 99 -5.45 -1.12 7.76
CA SER A 99 -5.24 -1.93 8.97
C SER A 99 -5.97 -3.26 8.92
N ASN A 100 -7.16 -3.32 8.31
CA ASN A 100 -7.89 -4.58 8.11
C ASN A 100 -7.14 -5.55 7.18
N VAL A 101 -6.42 -5.07 6.15
CA VAL A 101 -5.60 -5.96 5.30
C VAL A 101 -4.39 -6.47 6.08
N VAL A 102 -3.76 -5.62 6.87
CA VAL A 102 -2.64 -6.01 7.73
C VAL A 102 -3.06 -7.07 8.75
N ASP A 103 -4.23 -6.90 9.38
CA ASP A 103 -4.78 -7.86 10.34
C ASP A 103 -5.06 -9.23 9.71
N ARG A 104 -5.50 -9.26 8.45
CA ARG A 104 -5.72 -10.51 7.69
C ARG A 104 -4.43 -11.20 7.26
N HIS A 105 -3.41 -10.41 6.91
CA HIS A 105 -2.17 -10.91 6.30
C HIS A 105 -0.91 -10.47 7.07
N PRO A 106 -0.83 -10.66 8.40
CA PRO A 106 0.24 -10.08 9.21
C PRO A 106 1.61 -10.62 8.79
N ASN A 107 1.69 -11.91 8.42
CA ASN A 107 2.93 -12.53 7.96
C ASN A 107 3.40 -11.97 6.61
N VAL A 108 2.49 -11.62 5.69
CA VAL A 108 2.84 -11.00 4.41
C VAL A 108 3.46 -9.62 4.65
N PHE A 109 2.86 -8.81 5.52
CA PHE A 109 3.43 -7.51 5.89
C PHE A 109 4.77 -7.63 6.62
N ARG A 110 4.96 -8.64 7.48
CA ARG A 110 6.29 -8.95 8.06
C ARG A 110 7.33 -9.26 6.99
N VAL A 111 7.00 -10.05 5.96
CA VAL A 111 7.95 -10.32 4.84
C VAL A 111 8.30 -9.03 4.11
N LEU A 112 7.30 -8.21 3.81
CA LEU A 112 7.49 -6.95 3.08
C LEU A 112 8.31 -5.95 3.90
N ALA A 113 8.10 -5.86 5.22
CA ALA A 113 8.91 -5.04 6.12
C ALA A 113 10.36 -5.53 6.21
N GLN A 114 10.57 -6.83 6.45
CA GLN A 114 11.90 -7.44 6.56
C GLN A 114 12.71 -7.29 5.27
N SER A 115 12.06 -7.36 4.11
CA SER A 115 12.72 -7.22 2.81
C SER A 115 13.48 -5.90 2.62
N ARG A 116 13.14 -4.86 3.39
CA ARG A 116 13.84 -3.57 3.43
C ARG A 116 15.21 -3.62 4.12
N SER A 117 15.44 -4.61 4.97
CA SER A 117 16.68 -4.75 5.76
C SER A 117 17.75 -5.62 5.08
N TRP A 118 17.39 -6.44 4.07
CA TRP A 118 18.31 -7.34 3.38
C TRP A 118 19.13 -6.68 2.25
N THR A 119 18.98 -5.38 2.00
CA THR A 119 19.48 -4.72 0.78
C THR A 119 20.80 -3.97 0.92
N GLU A 120 21.59 -4.18 1.99
CA GLU A 120 22.91 -3.54 2.09
C GLU A 120 23.92 -4.04 1.03
N ASP A 121 23.73 -5.23 0.44
CA ASP A 121 24.73 -5.86 -0.44
C ASP A 121 24.21 -6.27 -1.85
N SER A 122 23.09 -5.71 -2.32
CA SER A 122 22.56 -6.03 -3.65
C SER A 122 22.11 -4.78 -4.40
N SER A 123 22.88 -4.41 -5.42
CA SER A 123 22.57 -3.36 -6.40
C SER A 123 21.40 -3.71 -7.36
N SER A 124 20.41 -4.48 -6.91
CA SER A 124 19.31 -4.95 -7.76
C SER A 124 18.03 -5.25 -7.00
N GLY A 125 16.95 -4.56 -7.37
CA GLY A 125 15.66 -5.23 -7.62
C GLY A 125 14.61 -5.25 -6.52
N ALA A 126 14.96 -5.13 -5.24
CA ALA A 126 13.96 -4.90 -4.20
C ALA A 126 13.45 -3.47 -4.34
N PHE A 127 12.46 -3.29 -5.22
CA PHE A 127 11.64 -2.10 -5.28
C PHE A 127 11.25 -1.75 -3.84
N ASP A 128 11.65 -0.55 -3.42
CA ASP A 128 11.17 0.06 -2.19
C ASP A 128 9.67 0.33 -2.43
N ILE A 129 8.83 -0.69 -2.25
CA ILE A 129 7.37 -0.64 -2.49
C ILE A 129 6.79 0.58 -1.78
N GLY A 130 7.32 0.92 -0.61
CA GLY A 130 6.99 2.16 0.10
C GLY A 130 7.33 3.42 -0.70
N ARG A 131 8.54 3.53 -1.26
CA ARG A 131 8.91 4.63 -2.17
C ARG A 131 8.04 4.71 -3.41
N ASP A 132 7.66 3.58 -3.99
CA ASP A 132 6.82 3.57 -5.17
C ASP A 132 5.39 3.99 -4.89
N VAL A 133 4.82 3.48 -3.81
CA VAL A 133 3.54 3.94 -3.26
C VAL A 133 3.60 5.43 -2.95
N ALA A 134 4.65 5.90 -2.27
CA ALA A 134 4.86 7.32 -1.96
C ALA A 134 4.95 8.19 -3.22
N ARG A 135 5.66 7.73 -4.27
CA ARG A 135 5.75 8.44 -5.56
C ARG A 135 4.40 8.53 -6.26
N ARG A 136 3.62 7.45 -6.26
CA ARG A 136 2.27 7.44 -6.84
C ARG A 136 1.36 8.44 -6.11
N PHE A 137 1.36 8.42 -4.77
CA PHE A 137 0.62 9.40 -3.97
C PHE A 137 1.07 10.84 -4.23
N ALA A 138 2.39 11.08 -4.28
CA ALA A 138 2.94 12.39 -4.59
C ALA A 138 2.48 12.87 -5.98
N GLY A 139 2.49 12.00 -7.00
CA GLY A 139 2.02 12.35 -8.34
C GLY A 139 0.54 12.75 -8.38
N VAL A 140 -0.32 12.03 -7.66
CA VAL A 140 -1.74 12.38 -7.53
C VAL A 140 -1.92 13.71 -6.81
N ALA A 141 -1.27 13.88 -5.65
CA ALA A 141 -1.35 15.11 -4.86
C ALA A 141 -0.85 16.33 -5.63
N THR A 142 0.29 16.22 -6.33
CA THR A 142 0.82 17.28 -7.19
C THR A 142 -0.17 17.65 -8.29
N SER A 143 -0.79 16.66 -8.95
CA SER A 143 -1.78 16.92 -9.99
C SER A 143 -3.01 17.66 -9.46
N VAL A 144 -3.47 17.30 -8.26
CA VAL A 144 -4.59 17.97 -7.58
C VAL A 144 -4.23 19.41 -7.24
N LEU A 145 -3.09 19.66 -6.58
CA LEU A 145 -2.65 21.00 -6.18
C LEU A 145 -2.46 21.91 -7.40
N GLN A 146 -1.85 21.41 -8.47
CA GLN A 146 -1.70 22.15 -9.73
C GLN A 146 -3.05 22.52 -10.34
N SER A 147 -4.05 21.64 -10.26
CA SER A 147 -5.39 21.90 -10.81
C SER A 147 -6.15 23.03 -10.11
N VAL A 148 -5.75 23.36 -8.87
CA VAL A 148 -6.32 24.46 -8.06
C VAL A 148 -5.34 25.63 -7.89
N GLY A 149 -4.21 25.63 -8.60
CA GLY A 149 -3.25 26.73 -8.58
C GLY A 149 -2.41 26.86 -7.31
N LEU A 150 -2.30 25.79 -6.51
CA LEU A 150 -1.51 25.76 -5.29
C LEU A 150 -0.07 25.31 -5.54
N GLU A 151 0.85 25.82 -4.72
CA GLU A 151 2.24 25.35 -4.69
C GLU A 151 2.29 23.87 -4.27
N ASN A 152 3.23 23.12 -4.86
CA ASN A 152 3.42 21.69 -4.59
C ASN A 152 4.79 21.39 -3.95
N ASP A 153 5.48 22.43 -3.49
CA ASP A 153 6.76 22.31 -2.80
C ASP A 153 6.58 21.50 -1.52
N GLY A 154 7.31 20.39 -1.42
CA GLY A 154 7.25 19.50 -0.26
C GLY A 154 6.26 18.32 -0.38
N VAL A 155 5.47 18.21 -1.45
CA VAL A 155 4.55 17.07 -1.67
C VAL A 155 5.30 15.73 -1.61
N GLU A 156 6.46 15.64 -2.25
CA GLU A 156 7.27 14.42 -2.23
C GLU A 156 7.78 14.09 -0.83
N PHE A 157 8.25 15.10 -0.09
CA PHE A 157 8.71 14.94 1.30
C PHE A 157 7.57 14.44 2.20
N THR A 158 6.40 15.09 2.14
CA THR A 158 5.23 14.73 2.94
C THR A 158 4.73 13.34 2.59
N SER A 159 4.65 12.99 1.30
CA SER A 159 4.20 11.67 0.85
C SER A 159 5.14 10.57 1.33
N ARG A 160 6.46 10.80 1.25
CA ARG A 160 7.47 9.84 1.71
C ARG A 160 7.47 9.70 3.22
N ALA A 161 7.29 10.80 3.96
CA ALA A 161 7.16 10.79 5.41
C ALA A 161 5.91 10.02 5.87
N ALA A 162 4.75 10.26 5.22
CA ALA A 162 3.51 9.57 5.51
C ALA A 162 3.62 8.06 5.29
N VAL A 163 4.15 7.62 4.15
CA VAL A 163 4.35 6.17 3.90
C VAL A 163 5.40 5.57 4.84
N GLY A 164 6.46 6.31 5.16
CA GLY A 164 7.46 5.88 6.14
C GLY A 164 6.85 5.66 7.53
N ALA A 165 6.00 6.59 7.98
CA ALA A 165 5.26 6.50 9.23
C ALA A 165 4.30 5.30 9.26
N ILE A 166 3.52 5.08 8.19
CA ILE A 166 2.65 3.90 8.07
C ILE A 166 3.45 2.61 8.22
N VAL A 167 4.60 2.51 7.56
CA VAL A 167 5.40 1.28 7.61
C VAL A 167 6.01 1.08 8.98
N ALA A 168 6.63 2.11 9.56
CA ALA A 168 7.29 2.01 10.86
C ALA A 168 6.28 1.67 11.99
N THR A 169 5.09 2.25 11.94
CA THR A 169 4.03 1.94 12.92
C THR A 169 3.45 0.55 12.71
N THR A 170 3.32 0.08 11.46
CA THR A 170 2.89 -1.29 11.16
C THR A 170 3.92 -2.31 11.62
N ASP A 171 5.21 -2.03 11.48
CA ASP A 171 6.28 -2.86 12.01
C ASP A 171 6.15 -3.01 13.54
N LEU A 172 5.99 -1.89 14.25
CA LEU A 172 5.72 -1.85 15.70
C LEU A 172 4.46 -2.64 16.10
N TRP A 173 3.43 -2.63 15.26
CA TRP A 173 2.22 -3.43 15.50
C TRP A 173 2.45 -4.93 15.34
N LEU A 174 3.31 -5.32 14.41
CA LEU A 174 3.54 -6.72 14.07
C LEU A 174 4.66 -7.37 14.90
N GLU A 175 5.35 -6.63 15.77
CA GLU A 175 6.30 -7.14 16.76
C GLU A 175 5.63 -8.14 17.72
N GLU A 176 6.34 -9.22 18.09
CA GLU A 176 5.80 -10.32 18.90
C GLU A 176 5.33 -9.88 20.30
N GLU A 177 5.85 -8.77 20.82
CA GLU A 177 5.51 -8.20 22.13
C GLU A 177 4.27 -7.28 22.09
N SER A 178 3.68 -7.07 20.91
CA SER A 178 2.55 -6.15 20.67
C SER A 178 1.17 -6.73 21.02
N GLU A 179 1.10 -7.74 21.90
CA GLU A 179 -0.14 -8.45 22.33
C GLU A 179 -1.28 -7.55 22.83
N THR A 180 -1.04 -6.24 22.97
CA THR A 180 -1.96 -5.25 23.53
C THR A 180 -2.46 -4.18 22.53
N MET A 181 -1.98 -4.17 21.28
CA MET A 181 -2.39 -3.14 20.32
C MET A 181 -3.61 -3.59 19.51
N ASP A 182 -4.78 -3.11 19.95
CA ASP A 182 -6.06 -3.23 19.24
C ASP A 182 -6.03 -2.42 17.92
N ILE A 183 -6.70 -2.94 16.89
CA ILE A 183 -6.80 -2.33 15.56
C ILE A 183 -7.38 -0.92 15.62
N ASP A 184 -8.36 -0.67 16.49
CA ASP A 184 -8.98 0.64 16.63
C ASP A 184 -8.00 1.67 17.18
N ARG A 185 -7.19 1.28 18.17
CA ARG A 185 -6.13 2.13 18.72
C ARG A 185 -5.05 2.41 17.69
N PHE A 186 -4.66 1.41 16.91
CA PHE A 186 -3.68 1.57 15.83
C PHE A 186 -4.19 2.55 14.76
N VAL A 187 -5.46 2.40 14.33
CA VAL A 187 -6.10 3.31 13.37
C VAL A 187 -6.16 4.74 13.91
N ASP A 188 -6.51 4.93 15.18
CA ASP A 188 -6.56 6.25 15.82
C ASP A 188 -5.20 6.93 15.78
N GLN A 189 -4.17 6.26 16.29
CA GLN A 189 -2.82 6.81 16.35
C GLN A 189 -2.25 7.12 14.96
N LEU A 190 -2.48 6.23 14.00
CA LEU A 190 -2.02 6.44 12.63
C LEU A 190 -2.78 7.59 11.95
N THR A 191 -4.08 7.73 12.21
CA THR A 191 -4.90 8.85 11.70
C THR A 191 -4.38 10.19 12.23
N ASP A 192 -4.10 10.29 13.52
CA ASP A 192 -3.57 11.50 14.14
C ASP A 192 -2.20 11.87 13.57
N LEU A 193 -1.31 10.87 13.42
CA LEU A 193 0.04 11.07 12.90
C LEU A 193 0.04 11.55 11.45
N ILE A 194 -0.70 10.87 10.57
CA ILE A 194 -0.78 11.23 9.16
C ILE A 194 -1.57 12.53 8.97
N GLY A 195 -2.64 12.74 9.74
CA GLY A 195 -3.41 13.98 9.74
C GLY A 195 -2.58 15.18 10.16
N GLY A 196 -1.71 15.02 11.17
CA GLY A 196 -0.75 16.05 11.58
C GLY A 196 0.27 16.39 10.49
N LEU A 197 0.82 15.38 9.80
CA LEU A 197 1.73 15.59 8.66
C LEU A 197 1.07 16.35 7.52
N LEU A 198 -0.17 15.96 7.16
CA LEU A 198 -0.93 16.63 6.10
C LEU A 198 -1.28 18.07 6.47
N ARG A 199 -1.70 18.33 7.72
CA ARG A 199 -2.00 19.67 8.19
C ARG A 199 -0.77 20.59 8.12
N ALA A 200 0.37 20.12 8.62
CA ALA A 200 1.62 20.88 8.56
C ALA A 200 2.06 21.17 7.11
N PHE A 201 1.80 20.27 6.18
CA PHE A 201 2.05 20.51 4.76
C PHE A 201 1.12 21.58 4.18
N LEU A 202 -0.19 21.47 4.44
CA LEU A 202 -1.20 22.40 3.91
C LEU A 202 -1.01 23.83 4.44
N GLU A 203 -0.74 23.97 5.73
CA GLU A 203 -0.45 25.28 6.36
C GLU A 203 0.76 25.96 5.69
N ARG A 204 1.80 25.20 5.31
CA ARG A 204 2.96 25.74 4.59
C ARG A 204 2.63 26.20 3.18
N THR A 205 1.66 25.58 2.53
CA THR A 205 1.17 25.98 1.20
C THR A 205 0.16 27.14 1.26
N GLY A 206 -0.07 27.72 2.44
CA GLY A 206 -1.02 28.82 2.64
C GLY A 206 -2.48 28.39 2.66
N VAL A 207 -2.74 27.09 2.83
CA VAL A 207 -4.09 26.51 2.85
C VAL A 207 -4.48 26.19 4.29
N GLU A 208 -5.41 26.96 4.85
CA GLU A 208 -6.12 26.56 6.07
C GLU A 208 -7.27 25.61 5.70
N ILE A 209 -7.11 24.33 6.03
CA ILE A 209 -8.18 23.33 5.90
C ILE A 209 -8.79 23.06 7.27
N ASP A 210 -10.10 23.27 7.38
CA ASP A 210 -10.87 22.68 8.48
C ASP A 210 -11.03 21.17 8.19
N PRO A 211 -10.42 20.29 9.00
CA PRO A 211 -10.41 18.84 8.77
C PRO A 211 -11.81 18.21 8.85
N GLU A 212 -12.77 18.90 9.46
CA GLU A 212 -14.15 18.43 9.65
C GLU A 212 -15.10 18.94 8.57
N GLU A 213 -14.63 19.85 7.71
CA GLU A 213 -15.43 20.40 6.62
C GLU A 213 -15.29 19.52 5.36
N PRO A 214 -16.38 19.25 4.62
CA PRO A 214 -16.30 18.45 3.39
C PRO A 214 -15.34 19.01 2.35
N VAL A 215 -14.61 18.14 1.65
CA VAL A 215 -13.60 18.51 0.64
C VAL A 215 -14.15 19.44 -0.45
N PHE A 216 -15.38 19.24 -0.91
CA PHE A 216 -15.96 20.12 -1.92
C PHE A 216 -16.11 21.58 -1.45
N VAL A 217 -16.37 21.79 -0.15
CA VAL A 217 -16.50 23.14 0.42
C VAL A 217 -15.14 23.81 0.50
N ILE A 218 -14.12 23.06 0.90
CA ILE A 218 -12.72 23.52 0.93
C ILE A 218 -12.25 23.91 -0.49
N LEU A 219 -12.50 23.05 -1.49
CA LEU A 219 -12.15 23.34 -2.88
C LEU A 219 -12.91 24.56 -3.45
N ALA A 220 -14.15 24.79 -3.02
CA ALA A 220 -14.92 25.97 -3.42
C ALA A 220 -14.35 27.27 -2.86
N LYS A 221 -13.81 27.26 -1.63
CA LYS A 221 -13.13 28.41 -1.02
C LYS A 221 -11.82 28.74 -1.72
N LEU A 222 -11.08 27.73 -2.17
CA LEU A 222 -9.77 27.91 -2.83
C LEU A 222 -9.86 28.40 -4.28
N LYS A 223 -11.04 28.39 -4.90
CA LYS A 223 -11.28 28.88 -6.27
C LYS A 223 -11.76 30.33 -6.35
N GLN A 224 -11.93 31.03 -5.22
CA GLN A 224 -12.31 32.44 -5.16
C GLN A 224 -11.09 33.33 -5.01
#